data_AF-A0A8I1NP39-F1
#
_entry.id   AF-A0A8I1NP39-F1
#
_cell.length_a   1.000
_cell.length_b   1.000
_cell.length_c   1.000
_cell.angle_alpha   90.00
_cell.angle_beta   90.00
_cell.angle_gamma   90.00
#
_symmetry.space_group_name_H-M   'P 1'
#
loop_
_entity.id
_entity.type
_entity.pdbx_description
1 polymer ?
#
loop_
_entity_poly.entity_id
_entity_poly.type
_entity_poly.pdbx_seq_one_letter_code
_entity_poly.pdbx_strand_id
1 'polypeptide(L)' 'MTLRSLIRVSMALSVVALAAAGCGRRGDLDPPSTPVEMQNKRSNTAAPKVEDKHFILDPLL' A
#
# COMPACT_ATOMS: atom_id res chain seq x y z
N MET A 1 -6.83 -23.45 33.63
CA MET A 1 -6.40 -22.21 32.92
C MET A 1 -6.30 -21.10 33.96
N THR A 2 -5.12 -20.54 34.21
CA THR A 2 -4.95 -19.52 35.26
C THR A 2 -5.36 -18.13 34.77
N LEU A 3 -5.88 -17.27 35.66
CA LEU A 3 -6.30 -15.90 35.33
C LEU A 3 -5.18 -15.10 34.62
N ARG A 4 -3.94 -15.30 35.05
CA ARG A 4 -2.74 -14.70 34.44
C ARG A 4 -2.53 -15.16 32.98
N SER A 5 -2.87 -16.40 32.65
CA SER A 5 -2.79 -16.91 31.29
C SER A 5 -3.87 -16.30 30.40
N LEU A 6 -5.09 -16.12 30.92
CA LEU A 6 -6.19 -15.52 30.17
C LEU A 6 -5.90 -14.05 29.80
N ILE A 7 -5.34 -13.28 30.74
CA ILE A 7 -4.96 -11.87 30.51
C ILE A 7 -3.88 -11.76 29.42
N ARG A 8 -2.89 -12.65 29.42
CA ARG A 8 -1.82 -12.63 28.40
C ARG A 8 -2.35 -12.97 27.01
N VAL A 9 -3.23 -13.97 26.92
CA VAL A 9 -3.81 -14.41 25.65
C VAL A 9 -4.75 -13.34 25.09
N SER A 10 -5.60 -12.74 25.92
CA SER A 10 -6.50 -11.67 25.47
C SER A 10 -5.74 -10.42 25.01
N MET A 11 -4.64 -10.07 25.70
CA MET A 11 -3.78 -8.96 25.32
C MET A 11 -3.01 -9.22 24.02
N ALA A 12 -2.52 -10.44 23.79
CA ALA A 12 -1.89 -10.79 22.53
C ALA A 12 -2.88 -10.73 21.35
N LEU A 13 -4.10 -11.25 21.56
CA LEU A 13 -5.14 -11.24 20.53
C LEU A 13 -5.61 -9.83 20.18
N SER A 14 -5.74 -8.93 21.17
CA SER A 14 -6.14 -7.55 20.91
C SER A 14 -5.10 -6.77 20.11
N VAL A 15 -3.81 -6.97 20.39
CA VAL A 15 -2.72 -6.34 19.64
C VAL A 15 -2.70 -6.79 18.18
N VAL A 16 -2.86 -8.10 17.93
CA VAL A 16 -2.92 -8.64 16.55
C VAL A 16 -4.15 -8.11 15.80
N ALA A 17 -5.31 -8.06 16.46
CA ALA A 17 -6.53 -7.55 15.85
C ALA A 17 -6.42 -6.06 15.46
N LEU A 18 -5.79 -5.25 16.31
CA LEU A 18 -5.53 -3.83 16.03
C LEU A 18 -4.54 -3.63 14.88
N ALA A 19 -3.45 -4.41 14.86
CA ALA A 19 -2.47 -4.35 13.78
C ALA A 19 -3.09 -4.76 12.43
N ALA A 20 -3.92 -5.80 12.42
CA ALA A 20 -4.62 -6.26 11.22
C ALA A 20 -5.67 -5.26 10.73
N ALA A 21 -6.37 -4.56 11.64
CA ALA A 21 -7.30 -3.50 11.27
C ALA A 21 -6.59 -2.25 10.72
N GLY A 22 -5.36 -1.97 11.18
CA GLY A 22 -4.54 -0.83 10.76
C GLY A 22 -3.66 -1.06 9.53
N CYS A 23 -3.34 -2.31 9.17
CA CYS A 23 -2.51 -2.65 8.00
C CYS A 23 -3.30 -2.81 6.68
N GLY A 24 -4.53 -2.29 6.60
CA GLY A 24 -5.35 -2.30 5.39
C GLY A 24 -5.73 -0.88 4.94
N ARG A 25 -6.10 -0.72 3.66
CA ARG A 25 -6.52 0.57 3.10
C ARG A 25 -8.04 0.73 3.18
N ARG A 26 -8.55 1.60 4.06
CA ARG A 26 -9.98 1.96 4.08
C ARG A 26 -10.21 3.41 3.70
N GLY A 27 -10.28 3.59 2.40
CA GLY A 27 -10.88 4.73 1.71
C GLY A 27 -11.10 4.30 0.27
N ASP A 28 -12.21 4.72 -0.34
CA ASP A 28 -12.28 4.65 -1.80
C ASP A 28 -11.12 5.48 -2.36
N LEU A 29 -10.54 5.03 -3.47
CA LEU A 29 -9.55 5.85 -4.12
C LEU A 29 -10.32 6.98 -4.78
N ASP A 30 -10.01 8.23 -4.41
CA ASP A 30 -10.62 9.37 -5.08
C ASP A 30 -10.43 9.21 -6.59
N PRO A 31 -11.51 9.32 -7.39
CA PRO A 31 -11.41 9.13 -8.81
C PRO A 31 -10.41 10.16 -9.36
N PRO A 32 -9.53 9.75 -10.29
CA PRO A 32 -8.57 10.66 -10.86
C PRO A 32 -9.31 11.83 -11.53
N SER A 33 -8.92 13.07 -11.24
CA SER A 33 -9.52 14.27 -11.87
C SER A 33 -9.21 14.38 -13.37
N THR A 34 -8.32 13.51 -13.87
CA THR A 34 -7.96 13.47 -15.28
C THR A 34 -9.09 12.82 -16.08
N PRO A 35 -9.61 13.50 -17.12
CA PRO A 35 -10.50 12.86 -18.09
C PRO A 35 -9.88 11.58 -18.64
N VAL A 36 -10.71 10.57 -18.85
CA VAL A 36 -10.28 9.21 -19.25
C VAL A 36 -9.43 9.25 -20.52
N GLU A 37 -9.74 10.17 -21.43
CA GLU A 37 -9.09 10.33 -22.73
C GLU A 37 -7.63 10.81 -22.61
N MET A 38 -7.31 11.51 -21.52
CA MET A 38 -6.00 12.10 -21.24
C MET A 38 -5.14 11.25 -20.29
N GLN A 39 -5.73 10.23 -19.68
CA GLN A 39 -5.02 9.36 -18.75
C GLN A 39 -3.91 8.59 -19.48
N ASN A 40 -2.71 8.57 -18.92
CA ASN A 40 -1.52 7.89 -19.48
C ASN A 40 -1.07 8.41 -20.87
N LYS A 41 -1.53 9.58 -21.33
CA LYS A 41 -1.01 10.21 -22.56
C LYS A 41 0.20 11.09 -22.23
N ARG A 42 1.36 10.75 -22.80
CA ARG A 42 2.55 11.60 -22.75
C ARG A 42 2.48 12.62 -23.89
N SER A 43 2.25 13.90 -23.58
CA SER A 43 2.16 14.98 -24.59
C SER A 43 3.50 15.33 -25.26
N ASN A 44 4.61 14.85 -24.70
CA ASN A 44 5.95 15.15 -25.19
C ASN A 44 6.61 13.89 -25.77
N THR A 45 6.30 13.60 -27.04
CA THR A 45 6.97 12.57 -27.86
C THR A 45 8.44 12.93 -28.17
N ALA A 46 8.86 14.16 -27.89
CA ALA A 46 10.21 14.67 -28.16
C ALA A 46 11.15 14.60 -26.95
N ALA A 47 10.72 14.05 -25.81
CA ALA A 47 11.65 13.76 -24.73
C ALA A 47 12.66 12.70 -25.23
N PRO A 48 13.98 12.94 -25.12
CA PRO A 48 14.98 11.96 -25.54
C PRO A 48 14.69 10.64 -24.82
N LYS A 49 14.74 9.53 -25.57
CA LYS A 49 14.61 8.19 -25.00
C LYS A 49 15.71 8.04 -23.96
N VAL A 50 15.37 8.23 -22.69
CA VAL A 50 16.26 7.96 -21.58
C VAL A 50 16.58 6.49 -21.70
N GLU A 51 17.86 6.16 -21.84
CA GLU A 51 18.33 4.79 -21.89
C GLU A 51 17.74 4.02 -20.71
N ASP A 52 17.23 2.82 -20.97
CA ASP A 52 16.55 1.98 -19.97
C ASP A 52 17.53 1.64 -18.84
N LYS A 53 17.64 2.53 -17.86
CA LYS A 53 18.37 2.26 -16.62
C LYS A 53 17.61 1.16 -15.91
N HIS A 54 18.32 0.11 -15.50
CA HIS A 54 17.71 -0.99 -14.77
C HIS A 54 17.01 -0.45 -13.53
N PHE A 55 15.67 -0.44 -13.56
CA PHE A 55 14.87 -0.12 -12.40
C PHE A 55 15.00 -1.29 -11.44
N ILE A 56 15.93 -1.15 -10.49
CA ILE A 56 15.98 -2.05 -9.36
C ILE A 56 14.79 -1.66 -8.48
N LEU A 57 13.72 -2.45 -8.57
CA LEU A 57 12.73 -2.50 -7.50
C LEU A 57 13.52 -2.78 -6.23
N ASP A 58 13.52 -1.83 -5.30
CA ASP A 58 14.10 -1.98 -3.97
C ASP A 58 13.62 -3.34 -3.42
N PRO A 59 14.51 -4.29 -3.09
CA PRO A 59 14.16 -5.70 -2.90
C PRO A 59 13.49 -5.95 -1.53
N LEU A 60 12.46 -5.17 -1.23
CA LEU A 60 11.57 -5.36 -0.09
C LEU A 60 10.16 -5.69 -0.57
N LEU A 61 10.05 -6.81 -1.30
CA LEU A 61 8.90 -7.70 -1.32
C LEU A 61 9.39 -9.14 -1.25
#